data_AF-A0A968PTF6-F1
#
_entry.id   AF-A0A968PTF6-F1
#
_cell.length_a   1.000
_cell.length_b   1.000
_cell.length_c   1.000
_cell.angle_alpha   90.00
_cell.angle_beta   90.00
_cell.angle_gamma   90.00
#
_symmetry.space_group_name_H-M   'P 1'
#
loop_
_entity.id
_entity.type
_entity.pdbx_description
1 polymer ?
#
loop_
_entity_poly.entity_id
_entity_poly.type
_entity_poly.pdbx_seq_one_letter_code
_entity_poly.pdbx_strand_id
1 'polypeptide(L)'
;MLELSAESYSDVSFLLDKVDILVTNWQFLKNLVSRGDIDPKNIGLIVVDEAHHSAASSYRSIFNYFSHASLVFLTGTRHRGDREDLPYVRYVVEQCEELNGQTVRKKAPRTDFEFTIQDAWKLKTPIIKRITFSPAKSEGFKVEEDGNEVEYTAEQFYEKAEKERSWFQECILADSFCQPVLDRAVEVLELKRKSGKPHRMIIRALNIKHAYRLRELCENYPLLNGRVGLVHSEMMSMIRKVDQAKFLANSLKMSISP
;
A
#
# COMPACT_ATOMS: atom_id res chain seq x y z
N MET A 1 29.09 0.85 -3.87
CA MET A 1 27.93 0.56 -3.01
C MET A 1 28.29 -0.70 -2.23
N LEU A 2 28.47 -0.60 -0.92
CA LEU A 2 28.70 -1.77 -0.07
C LEU A 2 27.32 -2.26 0.39
N GLU A 3 26.90 -3.43 -0.05
CA GLU A 3 25.61 -4.02 0.34
C GLU A 3 25.85 -4.96 1.51
N LEU A 4 25.27 -4.64 2.67
CA LEU A 4 25.43 -5.42 3.89
C LEU A 4 24.23 -6.33 4.07
N SER A 5 24.48 -7.65 4.20
CA SER A 5 23.41 -8.59 4.50
C SER A 5 23.07 -8.54 5.99
N ALA A 6 21.78 -8.54 6.32
CA ALA A 6 21.30 -8.52 7.70
C ALA A 6 21.59 -9.82 8.49
N GLU A 7 22.36 -10.76 7.94
CA GLU A 7 22.62 -12.08 8.52
C GLU A 7 23.93 -12.13 9.33
N SER A 8 24.88 -11.20 9.14
CA SER A 8 26.09 -11.07 9.98
C SER A 8 26.16 -9.70 10.69
N TYR A 9 25.56 -9.62 11.87
CA TYR A 9 25.48 -8.40 12.68
C TYR A 9 26.82 -7.94 13.29
N SER A 10 27.83 -8.82 13.37
CA SER A 10 29.12 -8.55 14.02
C SER A 10 30.07 -7.69 13.18
N ASP A 11 29.96 -7.73 11.86
CA ASP A 11 31.01 -7.20 10.97
C ASP A 11 30.74 -5.77 10.51
N VAL A 12 29.54 -5.24 10.81
CA VAL A 12 29.04 -3.97 10.25
C VAL A 12 29.57 -2.75 11.02
N SER A 13 29.79 -2.87 12.33
CA SER A 13 30.20 -1.75 13.20
C SER A 13 31.46 -1.04 12.68
N PHE A 14 32.45 -1.82 12.22
CA PHE A 14 33.74 -1.30 11.72
C PHE A 14 33.65 -0.58 10.36
N LEU A 15 32.54 -0.74 9.65
CA LEU A 15 32.32 -0.15 8.33
C LEU A 15 31.49 1.13 8.40
N LEU A 16 30.79 1.39 9.50
CA LEU A 16 29.96 2.59 9.67
C LEU A 16 30.79 3.87 9.62
N ASP A 17 32.01 3.85 10.16
CA ASP A 17 32.93 4.99 10.09
C ASP A 17 33.52 5.23 8.68
N LYS A 18 33.24 4.34 7.72
CA LYS A 18 33.77 4.41 6.34
C LYS A 18 32.71 4.76 5.30
N VAL A 19 31.49 5.08 5.71
CA VAL A 19 30.38 5.39 4.80
C VAL A 19 29.80 6.76 5.07
N ASP A 20 29.49 7.50 4.00
CA ASP A 20 28.83 8.81 4.10
C ASP A 20 27.29 8.68 4.21
N ILE A 21 26.73 7.57 3.73
CA ILE A 21 25.29 7.32 3.67
C ILE A 21 24.99 5.90 4.14
N LEU A 22 24.14 5.79 5.16
CA LEU A 22 23.56 4.53 5.63
C LEU A 22 22.10 4.42 5.18
N VAL A 23 21.81 3.44 4.33
CA VAL A 23 20.44 3.07 3.96
C VAL A 23 20.06 1.81 4.72
N THR A 24 19.03 1.90 5.56
CA THR A 24 18.64 0.80 6.45
C THR A 24 17.14 0.78 6.71
N ASN A 25 16.61 -0.39 7.07
CA ASN A 25 15.29 -0.48 7.69
C ASN A 25 15.33 -0.06 9.17
N TRP A 26 14.13 0.16 9.72
CA TRP A 26 13.93 0.62 11.09
C TRP A 26 14.47 -0.35 12.15
N GLN A 27 14.22 -1.66 12.00
CA GLN A 27 14.64 -2.66 12.98
C GLN A 27 16.17 -2.75 13.08
N PHE A 28 16.86 -2.71 11.95
CA PHE A 28 18.32 -2.76 11.91
C PHE A 28 18.94 -1.50 12.51
N LEU A 29 18.41 -0.31 12.20
CA LEU A 29 18.86 0.95 12.82
C LEU A 29 18.72 0.91 14.35
N LYS A 30 17.57 0.44 14.84
CA LYS A 30 17.32 0.32 16.29
C LYS A 30 18.37 -0.57 16.97
N ASN A 31 18.77 -1.67 16.33
CA ASN A 31 19.79 -2.57 16.86
C ASN A 31 21.17 -1.89 16.91
N LEU A 32 21.57 -1.17 15.85
CA LEU A 32 22.83 -0.42 15.84
C LEU A 32 22.89 0.61 16.97
N VAL A 33 21.82 1.40 17.14
CA VAL A 33 21.70 2.39 18.22
C VAL A 33 21.77 1.72 19.60
N SER A 34 21.06 0.60 19.77
CA SER A 34 21.01 -0.11 21.07
C SER A 34 22.34 -0.75 21.45
N ARG A 35 23.18 -1.11 20.47
CA ARG A 35 24.55 -1.63 20.70
C ARG A 35 25.59 -0.52 20.88
N GLY A 36 25.24 0.73 20.55
CA GLY A 36 26.19 1.84 20.56
C GLY A 36 27.15 1.86 19.37
N ASP A 37 26.76 1.23 18.25
CA ASP A 37 27.59 1.17 17.02
C ASP A 37 27.62 2.50 16.24
N ILE A 38 26.74 3.45 16.56
CA ILE A 38 26.64 4.73 15.87
C ILE A 38 26.77 5.84 16.91
N ASP A 39 27.79 6.69 16.80
CA ASP A 39 27.83 7.94 17.56
C ASP A 39 26.78 8.92 16.96
N PRO A 40 25.79 9.38 17.73
CA PRO A 40 24.78 10.29 17.22
C PRO A 40 25.34 11.63 16.74
N LYS A 41 26.53 12.04 17.19
CA LYS A 41 27.18 13.28 16.74
C LYS A 41 27.68 13.21 15.30
N ASN A 42 27.89 11.99 14.78
CA ASN A 42 28.36 11.78 13.41
C ASN A 42 27.23 11.82 12.39
N ILE A 43 25.97 11.89 12.84
CA ILE A 43 24.79 11.91 11.96
C ILE A 43 24.23 13.33 11.89
N GLY A 44 24.40 13.97 10.73
CA GLY A 44 23.86 15.32 10.48
C GLY A 44 22.45 15.35 9.89
N LEU A 45 22.00 14.26 9.26
CA LEU A 45 20.72 14.19 8.55
C LEU A 45 20.11 12.80 8.66
N ILE A 46 18.81 12.76 8.93
CA ILE A 46 17.99 11.55 8.90
C ILE A 46 16.85 11.76 7.91
N VAL A 47 16.77 10.88 6.92
CA VAL A 47 15.67 10.85 5.96
C VAL A 47 14.80 9.64 6.24
N VAL A 48 13.51 9.88 6.46
CA VAL A 48 12.53 8.83 6.77
C VAL A 48 11.57 8.71 5.59
N ASP A 49 11.64 7.57 4.91
CA ASP A 49 10.68 7.19 3.87
C ASP A 49 9.40 6.63 4.49
N GLU A 50 8.28 6.77 3.78
CA GLU A 50 6.92 6.45 4.24
C GLU A 50 6.64 6.91 5.68
N ALA A 51 6.99 8.17 5.94
CA ALA A 51 6.98 8.77 7.28
C ALA A 51 5.61 8.69 7.98
N HIS A 52 4.51 8.47 7.27
CA HIS A 52 3.20 8.23 7.87
C HIS A 52 3.16 6.98 8.77
N HIS A 53 4.11 6.05 8.65
CA HIS A 53 4.29 4.91 9.55
C HIS A 53 5.15 5.22 10.80
N SER A 54 5.75 6.41 10.90
CA SER A 54 6.82 6.73 11.86
C SER A 54 6.36 7.23 13.24
N ALA A 55 5.10 7.04 13.62
CA ALA A 55 4.60 7.57 14.90
C ALA A 55 4.64 6.60 16.08
N ALA A 56 5.13 5.38 15.86
CA ALA A 56 5.38 4.49 16.99
C ALA A 56 6.35 5.18 17.97
N SER A 57 6.12 5.00 19.27
CA SER A 57 6.98 5.51 20.35
C SER A 57 8.46 5.22 20.12
N SER A 58 8.76 4.14 19.40
CA SER A 58 10.11 3.75 18.99
C SER A 58 10.82 4.82 18.13
N TYR A 59 10.10 5.52 17.24
CA TYR A 59 10.66 6.59 16.40
C TYR A 59 11.13 7.79 17.22
N ARG A 60 10.34 8.17 18.23
CA ARG A 60 10.72 9.26 19.15
C ARG A 60 12.04 8.97 19.86
N SER A 61 12.26 7.73 20.31
CA SER A 61 13.52 7.35 20.97
C SER A 61 14.73 7.51 20.06
N ILE A 62 14.62 7.15 18.77
CA ILE A 62 15.72 7.30 17.81
C ILE A 62 15.95 8.76 17.44
N PHE A 63 14.89 9.54 17.22
CA PHE A 63 15.04 10.97 16.95
C PHE A 63 15.66 11.72 18.14
N ASN A 64 15.32 11.33 19.37
CA ASN A 64 15.97 11.85 20.57
C ASN A 64 17.44 11.44 20.67
N TYR A 65 17.79 10.23 20.24
CA TYR A 65 19.18 9.76 20.20
C TYR A 65 20.00 10.62 19.24
N PHE A 66 19.46 10.92 18.05
CA PHE A 66 20.07 11.76 17.03
C PHE A 66 19.61 13.23 17.11
N SER A 67 19.66 13.81 18.31
CA SER A 67 19.11 15.15 18.58
C SER A 67 19.75 16.31 17.80
N HIS A 68 20.96 16.11 17.26
CA HIS A 68 21.66 17.09 16.43
C HIS A 68 21.33 16.97 14.93
N ALA A 69 20.72 15.87 14.50
CA ALA A 69 20.44 15.61 13.10
C ALA A 69 19.23 16.42 12.63
N SER A 70 19.31 16.95 11.41
CA SER A 70 18.13 17.44 10.71
C SER A 70 17.24 16.27 10.31
N LEU A 71 15.93 16.43 10.40
CA LEU A 71 14.94 15.41 10.03
C LEU A 71 14.24 15.80 8.74
N VAL A 72 14.20 14.88 7.77
CA VAL A 72 13.43 15.00 6.54
C VAL A 72 12.45 13.84 6.43
N PHE A 73 11.16 14.16 6.36
CA PHE A 73 10.08 13.18 6.20
C PHE A 73 9.60 13.15 4.75
N LEU A 74 9.60 11.96 4.15
CA LEU A 74 9.06 11.69 2.82
C LEU A 74 7.85 10.77 2.97
N THR A 75 6.74 11.09 2.29
CA THR A 75 5.54 10.25 2.30
C THR A 75 4.71 10.47 1.04
N GLY A 76 4.14 9.40 0.48
CA GLY A 76 3.14 9.48 -0.59
C GLY A 76 1.72 9.79 -0.07
N THR A 77 1.50 9.68 1.24
CA THR A 77 0.20 9.88 1.89
C THR A 77 0.34 10.83 3.07
N ARG A 78 -0.35 11.98 2.98
CA ARG A 78 -0.33 13.02 4.01
C ARG A 78 -1.24 12.70 5.19
N HIS A 79 -2.41 12.13 4.90
CA HIS A 79 -3.43 11.84 5.89
C HIS A 79 -3.18 10.50 6.57
N ARG A 80 -3.29 10.49 7.90
CA ARG A 80 -3.15 9.29 8.73
C ARG A 80 -4.50 8.85 9.26
N GLY A 81 -4.74 7.54 9.26
CA GLY A 81 -5.96 6.94 9.81
C GLY A 81 -5.93 6.80 11.34
N ASP A 82 -4.74 6.73 11.94
CA ASP A 82 -4.52 6.41 13.36
C ASP A 82 -4.49 7.65 14.29
N ARG A 83 -4.73 8.86 13.75
CA ARG A 83 -4.83 10.15 14.47
C ARG A 83 -3.62 10.56 15.31
N GLU A 84 -2.54 9.79 15.30
CA GLU A 84 -1.31 10.13 16.00
C GLU A 84 -0.54 11.24 15.28
N ASP A 85 0.22 12.01 16.06
CA ASP A 85 1.09 13.06 15.52
C ASP A 85 2.52 12.55 15.34
N LEU A 86 3.11 12.90 14.20
CA LEU A 86 4.54 12.75 13.97
C LEU A 86 5.28 13.75 14.86
N PRO A 87 6.37 13.30 15.51
CA PRO A 87 7.16 14.18 16.34
C PRO A 87 7.81 15.28 15.49
N TYR A 88 7.90 16.49 16.05
CA TYR A 88 8.51 17.66 15.41
C TYR A 88 7.84 18.15 14.12
N VAL A 89 6.68 17.61 13.76
CA VAL A 89 5.89 18.05 12.61
C VAL A 89 4.74 18.92 13.08
N ARG A 90 4.56 20.09 12.44
CA ARG A 90 3.40 20.95 12.68
C ARG A 90 2.19 20.37 11.96
N TYR A 91 1.02 20.54 12.53
CA TYR A 91 -0.24 20.09 11.93
C TYR A 91 -1.14 21.26 11.58
N VAL A 92 -1.95 21.07 10.55
CA VAL A 92 -3.01 21.98 10.12
C VAL A 92 -4.34 21.25 10.06
N VAL A 93 -5.44 21.98 10.18
CA VAL A 93 -6.79 21.44 9.97
C VAL A 93 -7.28 21.91 8.62
N GLU A 94 -7.61 20.96 7.76
CA GLU A 94 -8.07 21.19 6.40
C GLU A 94 -9.51 20.68 6.25
N GLN A 95 -10.30 21.36 5.42
CA GLN A 95 -11.62 20.88 5.03
C GLN A 95 -11.48 20.03 3.77
N CYS A 96 -11.99 18.80 3.82
CA CYS A 96 -11.98 17.87 2.71
C CYS A 96 -13.40 17.38 2.47
N GLU A 97 -13.75 17.15 1.20
CA GLU A 97 -15.00 16.48 0.83
C GLU A 97 -14.74 14.96 0.75
N GLU A 98 -15.56 14.16 1.42
CA GLU A 98 -15.52 12.71 1.31
C GLU A 98 -16.29 12.22 0.08
N LEU A 99 -16.15 10.93 -0.25
CA LEU A 99 -16.80 10.32 -1.42
C LEU A 99 -18.33 10.40 -1.38
N ASN A 100 -18.92 10.53 -0.20
CA ASN A 100 -20.36 10.70 0.03
C ASN A 100 -20.82 12.18 -0.03
N GLY A 101 -19.94 13.11 -0.44
CA GLY A 101 -20.23 14.55 -0.50
C GLY A 101 -20.19 15.26 0.86
N GLN A 102 -19.88 14.56 1.95
CA GLN A 102 -19.78 15.19 3.28
C GLN A 102 -18.49 15.98 3.40
N THR A 103 -18.60 17.24 3.85
CA THR A 103 -17.43 18.03 4.22
C THR A 103 -16.98 17.67 5.62
N VAL A 104 -15.75 17.16 5.73
CA VAL A 104 -15.12 16.78 6.99
C VAL A 104 -13.88 17.63 7.25
N ARG A 105 -13.59 17.88 8.53
CA ARG A 105 -12.35 18.53 8.95
C ARG A 105 -11.34 17.45 9.30
N LYS A 106 -10.23 17.40 8.57
CA LYS A 106 -9.14 16.44 8.79
C LYS A 106 -7.90 17.17 9.25
N LYS A 107 -7.25 16.61 10.26
CA LYS A 107 -5.94 17.05 10.74
C LYS A 107 -4.87 16.42 9.87
N ALA A 108 -3.97 17.23 9.31
CA ALA A 108 -2.92 16.78 8.41
C ALA A 108 -1.57 17.41 8.78
N PRO A 109 -0.44 16.68 8.60
CA PRO A 109 0.90 17.26 8.70
C PRO A 109 1.03 18.48 7.79
N ARG A 110 1.58 19.58 8.27
CA ARG A 110 1.98 20.71 7.42
C ARG A 110 3.17 20.28 6.59
N THR A 111 3.01 20.28 5.27
CA THR A 111 4.07 19.95 4.32
C THR A 111 4.92 21.21 4.04
N ASP A 112 6.24 21.07 4.13
CA ASP A 112 7.16 22.14 3.68
C ASP A 112 7.22 22.20 2.15
N PHE A 113 6.98 21.06 1.50
CA PHE A 113 6.87 20.92 0.05
C PHE A 113 5.86 19.83 -0.29
N GLU A 114 5.02 20.07 -1.30
CA GLU A 114 4.07 19.09 -1.83
C GLU A 114 4.16 19.11 -3.36
N PHE A 115 4.26 17.92 -3.96
CA PHE A 115 4.29 17.74 -5.39
C PHE A 115 3.20 16.75 -5.80
N THR A 116 2.14 17.27 -6.39
CA THR A 116 0.94 16.49 -6.66
C THR A 116 1.07 15.68 -7.95
N ILE A 117 0.21 14.67 -8.13
CA ILE A 117 0.09 13.95 -9.41
C ILE A 117 -0.27 14.92 -10.55
N GLN A 118 -1.10 15.92 -10.25
CA GLN A 118 -1.48 16.97 -11.18
C GLN A 118 -0.27 17.80 -11.60
N ASP A 119 0.63 18.13 -10.68
CA ASP A 119 1.87 18.84 -10.99
C ASP A 119 2.81 18.00 -11.85
N ALA A 120 2.94 16.71 -11.54
CA ALA A 120 3.70 15.76 -12.35
C ALA A 120 3.21 15.69 -13.81
N TRP A 121 1.90 15.82 -14.04
CA TRP A 121 1.30 15.82 -15.37
C TRP A 121 1.43 17.15 -16.12
N LYS A 122 1.74 18.26 -15.44
CA LYS A 122 2.01 19.57 -16.07
C LYS A 122 3.42 19.68 -16.64
N LEU A 123 4.35 18.81 -16.24
CA LEU A 123 5.72 18.81 -16.75
C LEU A 123 5.75 18.51 -18.26
N LYS A 124 6.66 19.17 -19.00
CA LYS A 124 6.87 18.95 -20.45
C LYS A 124 7.08 17.47 -20.78
N THR A 125 7.81 16.77 -19.91
CA THR A 125 7.93 15.32 -19.91
C THR A 125 7.30 14.80 -18.61
N PRO A 126 6.05 14.27 -18.66
CA PRO A 126 5.38 13.76 -17.47
C PRO A 126 6.18 12.61 -16.85
N ILE A 127 6.51 12.74 -15.56
CA ILE A 127 7.27 11.73 -14.82
C ILE A 127 6.36 10.66 -14.19
N ILE A 128 5.06 10.92 -14.11
CA ILE A 128 4.03 9.98 -13.65
C ILE A 128 3.14 9.61 -14.83
N LYS A 129 2.86 8.30 -14.98
CA LYS A 129 1.91 7.81 -15.99
C LYS A 129 0.52 8.38 -15.73
N ARG A 130 -0.22 8.69 -16.80
CA ARG A 130 -1.62 9.07 -16.67
C ARG A 130 -2.42 7.91 -16.08
N ILE A 131 -3.23 8.24 -15.08
CA ILE A 131 -4.15 7.32 -14.43
C ILE A 131 -5.49 7.44 -15.15
N THR A 132 -6.10 6.32 -15.47
CA THR A 132 -7.40 6.27 -16.13
C THR A 132 -8.33 5.42 -15.29
N PHE A 133 -9.47 5.97 -14.92
CA PHE A 133 -10.53 5.22 -14.27
C PHE A 133 -11.39 4.55 -15.34
N SER A 134 -11.64 3.27 -15.17
CA SER A 134 -12.60 2.54 -15.99
C SER A 134 -13.58 1.81 -15.08
N PRO A 135 -14.83 2.30 -14.95
CA PRO A 135 -15.82 1.60 -14.15
C PRO A 135 -16.20 0.28 -14.82
N ALA A 136 -16.51 -0.73 -14.01
CA ALA A 136 -17.26 -1.90 -14.43
C ALA A 136 -18.74 -1.63 -14.12
N LYS A 137 -19.63 -1.97 -15.04
CA LYS A 137 -21.07 -2.02 -14.74
C LYS A 137 -21.31 -3.37 -14.09
N SER A 138 -21.69 -3.36 -12.82
CA SER A 138 -21.95 -4.57 -12.07
C SER A 138 -23.45 -4.70 -11.84
N GLU A 139 -23.96 -5.92 -11.99
CA GLU A 139 -25.23 -6.32 -11.37
C GLU A 139 -25.01 -6.73 -9.90
N GLY A 140 -23.83 -6.54 -9.32
CA GLY A 140 -23.47 -6.94 -7.95
C GLY A 140 -24.24 -6.24 -6.82
N PHE A 141 -25.24 -5.42 -7.16
CA PHE A 141 -26.27 -4.97 -6.23
C PHE A 141 -27.54 -5.83 -6.27
N LYS A 142 -27.59 -6.83 -7.14
CA LYS A 142 -28.58 -7.91 -7.16
C LYS A 142 -28.04 -9.04 -6.30
N VAL A 143 -28.60 -9.18 -5.11
CA VAL A 143 -28.21 -10.16 -4.10
C VAL A 143 -29.32 -11.18 -3.97
N GLU A 144 -28.98 -12.47 -4.03
CA GLU A 144 -29.94 -13.52 -3.74
C GLU A 144 -30.15 -13.63 -2.22
N GLU A 145 -31.37 -13.39 -1.76
CA GLU A 145 -31.78 -13.47 -0.36
C GLU A 145 -33.02 -14.35 -0.26
N ASP A 146 -32.95 -15.41 0.57
CA ASP A 146 -34.04 -16.37 0.76
C ASP A 146 -34.63 -16.93 -0.55
N GLY A 147 -33.78 -17.14 -1.56
CA GLY A 147 -34.15 -17.64 -2.88
C GLY A 147 -34.79 -16.59 -3.82
N ASN A 148 -34.75 -15.30 -3.45
CA ASN A 148 -35.23 -14.20 -4.28
C ASN A 148 -34.07 -13.26 -4.65
N GLU A 149 -34.06 -12.76 -5.87
CA GLU A 149 -33.12 -11.73 -6.30
C GLU A 149 -33.61 -10.35 -5.83
N VAL A 150 -32.83 -9.68 -4.98
CA VAL A 150 -33.10 -8.35 -4.45
C VAL A 150 -32.11 -7.35 -5.05
N GLU A 151 -32.60 -6.34 -5.76
CA GLU A 151 -31.77 -5.28 -6.32
C GLU A 151 -31.69 -4.06 -5.37
N TYR A 152 -30.47 -3.70 -4.98
CA TYR A 152 -30.17 -2.57 -4.11
C TYR A 152 -29.68 -1.36 -4.91
N THR A 153 -29.96 -0.14 -4.43
CA THR A 153 -29.13 1.01 -4.83
C THR A 153 -27.76 0.96 -4.14
N ALA A 154 -26.79 1.69 -4.65
CA ALA A 154 -25.46 1.75 -4.04
C ALA A 154 -25.54 2.22 -2.57
N GLU A 155 -26.36 3.24 -2.30
CA GLU A 155 -26.57 3.79 -0.96
C GLU A 155 -27.18 2.75 -0.02
N GLN A 156 -28.25 2.07 -0.44
CA GLN A 156 -28.91 1.03 0.36
C GLN A 156 -27.96 -0.14 0.66
N PHE A 157 -27.18 -0.56 -0.34
CA PHE A 157 -26.20 -1.62 -0.20
C PHE A 157 -25.12 -1.24 0.82
N TYR A 158 -24.57 -0.03 0.74
CA TYR A 158 -23.56 0.44 1.69
C TYR A 158 -24.11 0.55 3.11
N GLU A 159 -25.31 1.10 3.29
CA GLU A 159 -25.95 1.20 4.59
C GLU A 159 -26.19 -0.18 5.23
N LYS A 160 -26.64 -1.16 4.45
CA LYS A 160 -26.81 -2.54 4.93
C LYS A 160 -25.46 -3.19 5.21
N ALA A 161 -24.46 -3.00 4.35
CA ALA A 161 -23.12 -3.56 4.51
C ALA A 161 -22.43 -3.07 5.78
N GLU A 162 -22.64 -1.80 6.16
CA GLU A 162 -22.11 -1.24 7.40
C GLU A 162 -22.75 -1.84 8.66
N LYS A 163 -24.05 -2.14 8.60
CA LYS A 163 -24.84 -2.70 9.72
C LYS A 163 -24.66 -4.22 9.85
N GLU A 164 -24.58 -4.92 8.73
CA GLU A 164 -24.64 -6.38 8.64
C GLU A 164 -23.39 -6.97 7.99
N ARG A 165 -22.32 -7.10 8.79
CA ARG A 165 -21.03 -7.58 8.30
C ARG A 165 -21.06 -9.00 7.71
N SER A 166 -21.87 -9.90 8.28
CA SER A 166 -21.96 -11.29 7.80
C SER A 166 -22.58 -11.36 6.41
N TRP A 167 -23.69 -10.65 6.21
CA TRP A 167 -24.34 -10.50 4.91
C TRP A 167 -23.38 -9.90 3.87
N PHE A 168 -22.66 -8.83 4.23
CA PHE A 168 -21.67 -8.23 3.32
C PHE A 168 -20.54 -9.21 2.96
N GLN A 169 -20.09 -10.05 3.90
CA GLN A 169 -19.08 -11.07 3.63
C GLN A 169 -19.55 -12.12 2.62
N GLU A 170 -20.84 -12.46 2.60
CA GLU A 170 -21.41 -13.37 1.61
C GLU A 170 -21.48 -12.68 0.23
N CYS A 171 -21.96 -11.44 0.20
CA CYS A 171 -22.07 -10.66 -1.03
C CYS A 171 -20.72 -10.55 -1.77
N ILE A 172 -19.63 -10.23 -1.07
CA ILE A 172 -18.31 -10.05 -1.69
C ILE A 172 -17.68 -11.35 -2.22
N LEU A 173 -18.24 -12.51 -1.89
CA LEU A 173 -17.78 -13.81 -2.39
C LEU A 173 -18.60 -14.30 -3.60
N ALA A 174 -19.74 -13.65 -3.88
CA ALA A 174 -20.59 -13.99 -5.00
C ALA A 174 -19.96 -13.61 -6.35
N ASP A 175 -20.29 -14.40 -7.37
CA ASP A 175 -19.79 -14.16 -8.74
C ASP A 175 -20.40 -12.91 -9.35
N SER A 176 -21.68 -12.65 -9.06
CA SER A 176 -22.35 -11.41 -9.44
C SER A 176 -21.62 -10.16 -8.95
N PHE A 177 -20.92 -10.25 -7.82
CA PHE A 177 -20.11 -9.16 -7.28
C PHE A 177 -18.73 -9.07 -7.94
N CYS A 178 -18.04 -10.21 -8.08
CA CYS A 178 -16.63 -10.25 -8.51
C CYS A 178 -16.45 -10.20 -10.04
N GLN A 179 -17.27 -10.95 -10.77
CA GLN A 179 -17.10 -11.23 -12.20
C GLN A 179 -17.11 -9.96 -13.05
N PRO A 180 -18.02 -8.98 -12.87
CA PRO A 180 -18.06 -7.80 -13.73
C PRO A 180 -16.79 -6.94 -13.64
N VAL A 181 -16.19 -6.85 -12.46
CA VAL A 181 -14.94 -6.11 -12.23
C VAL A 181 -13.77 -6.86 -12.87
N LEU A 182 -13.70 -8.18 -12.71
CA LEU A 182 -12.65 -9.00 -13.31
C LEU A 182 -12.74 -9.00 -14.84
N ASP A 183 -13.94 -9.13 -15.41
CA ASP A 183 -14.16 -9.08 -16.86
C ASP A 183 -13.62 -7.78 -17.44
N ARG A 184 -13.99 -6.65 -16.83
CA ARG A 184 -13.52 -5.34 -17.28
C ARG A 184 -12.01 -5.18 -17.11
N ALA A 185 -11.44 -5.68 -16.02
CA ALA A 185 -10.02 -5.59 -15.77
C ALA A 185 -9.19 -6.44 -16.75
N VAL A 186 -9.68 -7.64 -17.11
CA VAL A 186 -9.07 -8.52 -18.11
C VAL A 186 -9.16 -7.93 -19.51
N GLU A 187 -10.31 -7.36 -19.89
CA GLU A 187 -10.48 -6.65 -21.15
C GLU A 187 -9.46 -5.50 -21.29
N VAL A 188 -9.31 -4.69 -20.25
CA VAL A 188 -8.32 -3.60 -20.22
C VAL A 188 -6.90 -4.15 -20.33
N LEU A 189 -6.57 -5.23 -19.62
CA LEU A 189 -5.26 -5.86 -19.68
C LEU A 189 -4.94 -6.37 -21.09
N GLU A 190 -5.89 -7.04 -21.73
CA GLU A 190 -5.76 -7.55 -23.09
C GLU A 190 -5.52 -6.41 -24.08
N LEU A 191 -6.34 -5.36 -24.04
CA LEU A 191 -6.20 -4.16 -24.88
C LEU A 191 -4.82 -3.51 -24.72
N LYS A 192 -4.31 -3.42 -23.49
CA LYS A 192 -2.96 -2.86 -23.24
C LYS A 192 -1.85 -3.76 -23.78
N ARG A 193 -2.00 -5.08 -23.68
CA ARG A 193 -1.03 -6.06 -24.20
C ARG A 193 -0.97 -6.10 -25.73
N LYS A 194 -2.03 -5.70 -26.45
CA LYS A 194 -1.99 -5.54 -27.92
C LYS A 194 -0.89 -4.58 -28.40
N SER A 195 -0.41 -3.67 -27.54
CA SER A 195 0.74 -2.80 -27.84
C SER A 195 2.10 -3.52 -27.86
N GLY A 196 2.15 -4.82 -27.57
CA GLY A 196 3.39 -5.60 -27.44
C GLY A 196 4.14 -5.37 -26.13
N LYS A 197 3.69 -4.45 -25.27
CA LYS A 197 4.34 -4.17 -23.99
C LYS A 197 3.90 -5.15 -22.90
N PRO A 198 4.81 -5.56 -21.99
CA PRO A 198 4.48 -6.45 -20.89
C PRO A 198 3.65 -5.72 -19.83
N HIS A 199 2.33 -5.70 -20.01
CA HIS A 199 1.39 -5.18 -19.02
C HIS A 199 1.02 -6.26 -17.98
N ARG A 200 0.89 -5.82 -16.73
CA ARG A 200 0.49 -6.63 -15.57
C ARG A 200 -0.68 -5.96 -14.88
N MET A 201 -1.44 -6.75 -14.15
CA MET A 201 -2.57 -6.30 -13.34
C MET A 201 -2.27 -6.53 -11.87
N ILE A 202 -2.79 -5.64 -11.02
CA ILE A 202 -2.81 -5.83 -9.57
C ILE A 202 -4.27 -5.84 -9.15
N ILE A 203 -4.70 -6.89 -8.45
CA ILE A 203 -6.07 -7.00 -7.92
C ILE A 203 -6.02 -6.77 -6.42
N ARG A 204 -6.76 -5.76 -5.93
CA ARG A 204 -6.88 -5.52 -4.49
C ARG A 204 -8.13 -6.22 -3.97
N ALA A 205 -7.96 -7.19 -3.09
CA ALA A 205 -9.06 -7.87 -2.42
C ALA A 205 -9.41 -7.19 -1.09
N LEU A 206 -10.63 -7.41 -0.61
CA LEU A 206 -11.15 -6.82 0.63
C LEU A 206 -10.71 -7.57 1.90
N ASN A 207 -10.50 -8.89 1.78
CA ASN A 207 -9.99 -9.74 2.86
C ASN A 207 -9.37 -11.01 2.26
N ILE A 208 -8.81 -11.88 3.12
CA ILE A 208 -8.13 -13.11 2.69
C ILE A 208 -9.07 -14.05 1.92
N LYS A 209 -10.30 -14.28 2.41
CA LYS A 209 -11.28 -15.15 1.73
C LYS A 209 -11.62 -14.64 0.34
N HIS A 210 -11.88 -13.35 0.21
CA HIS A 210 -12.14 -12.68 -1.07
C HIS A 210 -10.93 -12.78 -2.02
N ALA A 211 -9.70 -12.72 -1.48
CA ALA A 211 -8.50 -12.89 -2.30
C ALA A 211 -8.38 -14.30 -2.90
N TYR A 212 -8.72 -15.34 -2.13
CA TYR A 212 -8.80 -16.71 -2.66
C TYR A 212 -9.93 -16.86 -3.67
N ARG A 213 -11.11 -16.28 -3.43
CA ARG A 213 -12.22 -16.33 -4.39
C ARG A 213 -11.87 -15.69 -5.72
N LEU A 214 -11.30 -14.48 -5.70
CA LEU A 214 -10.85 -13.81 -6.92
C LEU A 214 -9.76 -14.59 -7.65
N ARG A 215 -8.86 -15.27 -6.93
CA ARG A 215 -7.84 -16.13 -7.54
C ARG A 215 -8.47 -17.29 -8.31
N GLU A 216 -9.45 -17.97 -7.71
CA GLU A 216 -10.21 -19.04 -8.35
C GLU A 216 -10.92 -18.53 -9.61
N LEU A 217 -11.64 -17.40 -9.51
CA LEU A 217 -12.31 -16.79 -10.67
C LEU A 217 -11.32 -16.38 -11.77
N CYS A 218 -10.10 -15.98 -11.41
CA CYS A 218 -9.07 -15.67 -12.40
C CYS A 218 -8.68 -16.89 -13.27
N GLU A 219 -8.85 -18.13 -12.79
CA GLU A 219 -8.54 -19.34 -13.56
C GLU A 219 -9.45 -19.51 -14.78
N ASN A 220 -10.66 -18.94 -14.72
CA ASN A 220 -11.62 -18.93 -15.83
C ASN A 220 -11.16 -18.08 -17.02
N TYR A 221 -10.15 -17.21 -16.84
CA TYR A 221 -9.63 -16.38 -17.93
C TYR A 221 -8.35 -16.99 -18.52
N PRO A 222 -8.34 -17.36 -19.82
CA PRO A 222 -7.15 -17.92 -20.46
C PRO A 222 -5.89 -17.04 -20.33
N LEU A 223 -6.08 -15.71 -20.25
CA LEU A 223 -4.98 -14.74 -20.10
C LEU A 223 -4.28 -14.82 -18.73
N LEU A 224 -5.01 -15.29 -17.72
CA LEU A 224 -4.61 -15.30 -16.30
C LEU A 224 -4.37 -16.71 -15.75
N ASN A 225 -4.96 -17.74 -16.36
CA ASN A 225 -4.86 -19.12 -15.89
C ASN A 225 -3.40 -19.56 -15.66
N GLY A 226 -3.11 -20.03 -14.45
CA GLY A 226 -1.76 -20.43 -14.01
C GLY A 226 -0.76 -19.28 -13.82
N ARG A 227 -1.18 -18.01 -13.90
CA ARG A 227 -0.29 -16.82 -13.89
C ARG A 227 -0.61 -15.82 -12.76
N VAL A 228 -1.49 -16.19 -11.83
CA VAL A 228 -1.91 -15.33 -10.70
C VAL A 228 -1.15 -15.72 -9.43
N GLY A 229 -0.47 -14.73 -8.85
CA GLY A 229 0.17 -14.85 -7.53
C GLY A 229 -0.68 -14.18 -6.45
N LEU A 230 -0.79 -14.85 -5.29
CA LEU A 230 -1.51 -14.37 -4.12
C LEU A 230 -0.51 -13.91 -3.05
N VAL A 231 -0.77 -12.75 -2.42
CA VAL A 231 0.02 -12.24 -1.30
C VAL A 231 -0.90 -11.77 -0.20
N HIS A 232 -0.79 -12.35 1.00
CA HIS A 232 -1.46 -11.89 2.21
C HIS A 232 -0.58 -12.08 3.45
N SER A 233 -0.96 -11.45 4.56
CA SER A 233 -0.19 -11.39 5.82
C SER A 233 0.22 -12.76 6.35
N GLU A 234 -0.65 -13.77 6.28
CA GLU A 234 -0.34 -15.13 6.75
C GLU A 234 0.67 -15.86 5.84
N MET A 235 0.75 -15.52 4.54
CA MET A 235 1.79 -16.07 3.65
C MET A 235 3.16 -15.43 3.91
N MET A 236 3.18 -14.16 4.33
CA MET A 236 4.44 -13.45 4.60
C MET A 236 5.21 -14.00 5.81
N SER A 237 4.56 -14.74 6.72
CA SER A 237 5.24 -15.43 7.82
C SER A 237 5.94 -16.73 7.39
N MET A 238 5.56 -17.31 6.24
CA MET A 238 6.04 -18.61 5.77
C MET A 238 7.09 -18.55 4.63
N ILE A 239 7.18 -17.46 3.87
CA ILE A 239 8.06 -17.38 2.69
C ILE A 239 9.40 -16.68 3.02
N ARG A 240 10.51 -17.43 2.94
CA ARG A 240 11.88 -16.89 3.01
C ARG A 240 12.12 -15.86 1.88
N LYS A 241 12.84 -14.77 2.19
CA LYS A 241 13.09 -13.59 1.33
C LYS A 241 13.56 -13.89 -0.12
N VAL A 242 14.18 -15.04 -0.37
CA VAL A 242 14.74 -15.41 -1.69
C VAL A 242 13.67 -15.85 -2.70
N ASP A 243 12.56 -16.46 -2.25
CA ASP A 243 11.46 -16.85 -3.14
C ASP A 243 10.52 -15.68 -3.45
N GLN A 244 10.53 -14.63 -2.63
CA GLN A 244 9.77 -13.40 -2.89
C GLN A 244 10.22 -12.75 -4.20
N ALA A 245 11.52 -12.59 -4.44
CA ALA A 245 12.04 -11.94 -5.66
C ALA A 245 11.70 -12.71 -6.95
N LYS A 246 11.76 -14.04 -6.93
CA LYS A 246 11.41 -14.90 -8.08
C LYS A 246 9.89 -14.96 -8.32
N PHE A 247 9.08 -14.96 -7.26
CA PHE A 247 7.61 -14.91 -7.35
C PHE A 247 7.10 -13.53 -7.82
N LEU A 248 7.78 -12.45 -7.41
CA LEU A 248 7.52 -11.07 -7.84
C LEU A 248 7.86 -10.84 -9.33
N ALA A 249 8.78 -11.62 -9.89
CA ALA A 249 9.23 -11.46 -11.27
C ALA A 249 8.21 -11.97 -12.31
N ASN A 250 7.42 -13.02 -12.02
CA ASN A 250 6.68 -13.78 -13.04
C ASN A 250 5.14 -13.84 -12.91
N SER A 251 4.53 -13.21 -11.89
CA SER A 251 3.09 -13.38 -11.61
C SER A 251 2.32 -12.06 -11.52
N LEU A 252 1.03 -12.09 -11.89
CA LEU A 252 0.04 -11.05 -11.55
C LEU A 252 -0.04 -10.93 -10.02
N LYS A 253 -0.08 -9.71 -9.46
CA LYS A 253 -0.13 -9.52 -7.99
C LYS A 253 -1.56 -9.36 -7.51
N MET A 254 -2.04 -10.24 -6.64
CA MET A 254 -3.16 -9.90 -5.76
C MET A 254 -2.60 -9.34 -4.45
N SER A 255 -2.96 -8.10 -4.12
CA SER A 255 -2.44 -7.38 -2.95
C SER A 255 -3.59 -7.06 -2.00
N ILE A 256 -3.54 -7.61 -0.79
CA ILE A 256 -4.42 -7.19 0.30
C ILE A 256 -3.68 -6.09 1.06
N SER A 257 -4.26 -4.89 1.15
CA SER A 257 -3.83 -3.89 2.11
C SER A 257 -4.89 -3.79 3.20
N PRO A 258 -4.51 -3.80 4.48
CA PRO A 258 -5.43 -3.63 5.61
C PRO A 258 -6.24 -2.34 5.53
#